data_AF-A0A962PZF3-F1
#
_entry.id   AF-A0A962PZF3-F1
#
_cell.length_a   1.000
_cell.length_b   1.000
_cell.length_c   1.000
_cell.angle_alpha   90.00
_cell.angle_beta   90.00
_cell.angle_gamma   90.00
#
_symmetry.space_group_name_H-M   'P 1'
#
loop_
_entity.id
_entity.type
_entity.pdbx_description
1 polymer ?
#
loop_
_entity_poly.entity_id
_entity_poly.type
_entity_poly.pdbx_seq_one_letter_code
_entity_poly.pdbx_strand_id
1 'polypeptide(L)'
;MSVPRILYLLLAIAGLVMTWYYNLQFMSESQGSFDIAAFVAAGSTNAASKSLSWDLAIACIAGLSWIYFESKRLGLRFFWVYILLAFGIAFAFAFPLFLFVRQGKLEAMDKLPPQ
;
A
#
# COMPACT_ATOMS: atom_id res chain seq x y z
N MET A 1 -20.65 5.47 -5.56
CA MET A 1 -19.54 5.14 -4.64
C MET A 1 -19.43 6.28 -3.65
N SER A 2 -19.20 6.00 -2.37
CA SER A 2 -19.02 7.06 -1.37
C SER A 2 -17.74 7.87 -1.65
N VAL A 3 -17.70 9.11 -1.15
CA VAL A 3 -16.54 10.00 -1.25
C VAL A 3 -15.25 9.34 -0.74
N PRO A 4 -15.23 8.65 0.43
CA PRO A 4 -14.04 7.93 0.89
C PRO A 4 -13.54 6.89 -0.09
N ARG A 5 -14.47 6.15 -0.74
CA ARG A 5 -14.10 5.12 -1.71
C ARG A 5 -13.42 5.71 -2.94
N ILE A 6 -13.90 6.85 -3.44
CA ILE A 6 -13.26 7.55 -4.56
C ILE A 6 -11.86 8.03 -4.16
N LEU A 7 -11.73 8.63 -2.98
CA LEU A 7 -10.44 9.09 -2.45
C LEU A 7 -9.41 7.96 -2.37
N TYR A 8 -9.80 6.80 -1.84
CA TYR A 8 -8.90 5.64 -1.74
C TYR A 8 -8.44 5.13 -3.11
N LEU A 9 -9.31 5.15 -4.11
CA LEU A 9 -8.94 4.78 -5.47
C LEU A 9 -7.93 5.75 -6.07
N LEU A 10 -8.15 7.06 -5.91
CA LEU A 10 -7.23 8.09 -6.39
C LEU A 10 -5.86 7.98 -5.70
N LEU A 11 -5.85 7.76 -4.38
CA LEU A 11 -4.63 7.55 -3.62
C LEU A 11 -3.90 6.27 -4.03
N ALA A 12 -4.62 5.19 -4.35
CA ALA A 12 -4.00 3.98 -4.88
C ALA A 12 -3.32 4.27 -6.23
N ILE A 13 -4.03 4.90 -7.16
CA ILE A 13 -3.45 5.26 -8.47
C ILE A 13 -2.23 6.16 -8.32
N ALA A 14 -2.32 7.21 -7.48
CA ALA A 14 -1.21 8.10 -7.20
C ALA A 14 -0.02 7.34 -6.57
N GLY A 15 -0.29 6.48 -5.59
CA GLY A 15 0.72 5.64 -4.95
C GLY A 15 1.43 4.73 -5.95
N LEU A 16 0.69 4.09 -6.86
CA LEU A 16 1.27 3.27 -7.93
C LEU A 16 2.16 4.11 -8.84
N VAL A 17 1.62 5.19 -9.43
CA VAL A 17 2.30 6.00 -10.43
C VAL A 17 3.55 6.66 -9.84
N MET A 18 3.43 7.31 -8.68
CA MET A 18 4.54 8.07 -8.09
C MET A 18 5.67 7.15 -7.60
N THR A 19 5.34 6.05 -6.92
CA THR A 19 6.39 5.14 -6.42
C THR A 19 7.09 4.40 -7.55
N TRP A 20 6.35 3.92 -8.55
CA TRP A 20 6.97 3.26 -9.69
C TRP A 20 7.76 4.19 -10.59
N TYR A 21 7.35 5.45 -10.72
CA TYR A 21 8.13 6.45 -11.44
C TYR A 21 9.56 6.55 -10.88
N TYR A 22 9.72 6.65 -9.56
CA TYR A 22 11.04 6.68 -8.93
C TYR A 22 11.74 5.32 -8.89
N ASN A 23 11.01 4.22 -8.70
CA ASN A 23 11.61 2.88 -8.76
C ASN A 23 12.21 2.60 -10.16
N LEU A 24 11.53 3.01 -11.24
CA LEU A 24 12.03 2.85 -12.60
C LEU A 24 13.26 3.71 -12.87
N GLN A 25 13.30 4.94 -12.34
CA GLN A 25 14.52 5.77 -12.40
C GLN A 25 15.68 5.08 -11.69
N PHE A 26 15.46 4.60 -10.46
CA PHE A 26 16.47 3.86 -9.71
C PHE A 26 16.98 2.61 -10.45
N MET A 27 16.09 1.87 -11.12
CA MET A 27 16.48 0.72 -11.96
C MET A 27 17.32 1.15 -13.16
N SER A 28 16.98 2.28 -13.79
CA SER A 28 17.74 2.80 -14.93
C SER A 28 19.16 3.21 -14.53
N GLU A 29 19.34 3.70 -13.30
CA GLU A 29 20.65 4.01 -12.71
C GLU A 29 21.41 2.72 -12.31
N SER A 30 20.70 1.63 -12.05
CA SER A 30 21.22 0.33 -11.60
C SER A 30 21.34 -0.72 -12.72
N GLN A 31 21.70 -0.29 -13.93
CA GLN A 31 21.90 -1.16 -15.12
C GLN A 31 20.66 -1.98 -15.53
N GLY A 32 19.46 -1.46 -15.24
CA GLY A 32 18.19 -2.08 -15.64
C GLY A 32 17.63 -3.12 -14.67
N SER A 33 18.29 -3.36 -13.54
CA SER A 33 17.81 -4.27 -12.49
C SER A 33 17.44 -3.52 -11.21
N PHE A 34 16.44 -3.99 -10.47
CA PHE A 34 16.11 -3.42 -9.17
C PHE A 34 17.03 -4.02 -8.10
N ASP A 35 18.13 -3.35 -7.80
CA ASP A 35 19.05 -3.74 -6.73
C ASP A 35 18.47 -3.32 -5.36
N ILE A 36 17.93 -4.30 -4.64
CA ILE A 36 17.32 -4.10 -3.32
C ILE A 36 18.35 -3.58 -2.31
N ALA A 37 19.60 -4.08 -2.35
CA ALA A 37 20.62 -3.69 -1.39
C ALA A 37 21.03 -2.22 -1.61
N ALA A 38 21.23 -1.84 -2.87
CA ALA A 38 21.50 -0.46 -3.25
C ALA A 38 20.33 0.47 -2.91
N PHE A 39 19.08 0.03 -3.12
CA PHE A 39 17.89 0.83 -2.80
C PHE A 39 17.78 1.11 -1.30
N VAL A 40 18.00 0.08 -0.47
CA VAL A 40 18.00 0.22 1.00
C VAL A 40 19.15 1.12 1.48
N ALA A 41 20.33 1.00 0.87
CA ALA A 41 21.46 1.86 1.17
C ALA A 41 21.16 3.33 0.82
N ALA A 42 20.55 3.58 -0.34
CA ALA A 42 20.14 4.92 -0.78
C ALA A 42 19.10 5.55 0.18
N GLY A 43 18.11 4.77 0.62
CA GLY A 43 17.13 5.17 1.63
C GLY A 43 17.73 5.46 3.01
N SER A 44 18.98 5.07 3.25
CA SER A 44 19.67 5.16 4.54
C SER A 44 20.87 6.12 4.55
N THR A 45 20.98 7.00 3.56
CA THR A 45 22.16 7.88 3.36
C THR A 45 22.29 8.99 4.41
N ASN A 46 21.19 9.53 4.94
CA ASN A 46 21.22 10.63 5.91
C ASN A 46 20.10 10.51 6.97
N ALA A 47 20.12 11.39 7.97
CA ALA A 47 19.15 11.34 9.06
C ALA A 47 17.69 11.49 8.57
N ALA A 48 17.44 12.36 7.59
CA ALA A 48 16.10 12.57 7.04
C ALA A 48 15.59 11.35 6.26
N SER A 49 16.43 10.74 5.41
CA SER A 49 16.06 9.55 4.65
C SER A 49 15.82 8.34 5.58
N LYS A 50 16.63 8.20 6.63
CA LYS A 50 16.42 7.18 7.67
C LYS A 50 15.13 7.40 8.44
N SER A 51 14.81 8.64 8.80
CA SER A 51 13.54 8.98 9.46
C SER A 51 12.35 8.57 8.60
N LEU A 52 12.33 8.96 7.32
CA LEU A 52 11.26 8.61 6.40
C LEU A 52 11.14 7.09 6.16
N SER A 53 12.28 6.39 6.13
CA SER A 53 12.31 4.93 6.02
C SER A 53 11.67 4.26 7.24
N TRP A 54 11.95 4.77 8.45
CA TRP A 54 11.33 4.27 9.67
C TRP A 54 9.84 4.60 9.77
N ASP A 55 9.43 5.81 9.36
CA ASP A 55 8.02 6.20 9.27
C ASP A 55 7.25 5.21 8.37
N LEU A 56 7.81 4.92 7.19
CA LEU A 56 7.24 3.95 6.27
C LEU A 56 7.24 2.53 6.84
N ALA A 57 8.33 2.07 7.46
CA ALA A 57 8.43 0.73 8.01
C ALA A 57 7.39 0.48 9.10
N ILE A 58 7.27 1.41 10.06
CA ILE A 58 6.31 1.32 11.17
C ILE A 58 4.87 1.39 10.63
N ALA A 59 4.59 2.34 9.71
CA ALA A 59 3.27 2.45 9.08
C ALA A 59 2.89 1.19 8.28
N CYS A 60 3.87 0.59 7.58
CA CYS A 60 3.69 -0.64 6.83
C CYS A 60 3.33 -1.80 7.76
N ILE A 61 4.07 -2.00 8.84
CA ILE A 61 3.81 -3.07 9.83
C ILE A 61 2.41 -2.89 10.45
N ALA A 62 2.08 -1.69 10.88
CA ALA A 62 0.76 -1.38 11.44
C ALA A 62 -0.36 -1.61 10.41
N GLY A 63 -0.18 -1.13 9.18
CA GLY A 63 -1.15 -1.25 8.09
C GLY A 63 -1.37 -2.70 7.65
N LEU A 64 -0.31 -3.50 7.51
CA LEU A 64 -0.42 -4.92 7.17
C LEU A 64 -1.10 -5.73 8.28
N SER A 65 -0.78 -5.43 9.54
CA SER A 65 -1.46 -6.04 10.69
C SER A 65 -2.95 -5.71 10.68
N TRP A 66 -3.30 -4.44 10.42
CA TRP A 66 -4.69 -4.02 10.34
C TRP A 66 -5.43 -4.63 9.14
N ILE A 67 -4.80 -4.72 7.96
CA ILE A 67 -5.35 -5.43 6.80
C ILE A 67 -5.75 -6.85 7.19
N TYR A 68 -4.90 -7.57 7.91
CA TYR A 68 -5.18 -8.93 8.36
C TYR A 68 -6.41 -8.98 9.27
N PHE A 69 -6.44 -8.21 10.36
CA PHE A 69 -7.54 -8.24 11.33
C PHE A 69 -8.85 -7.77 10.73
N GLU A 70 -8.83 -6.70 9.94
CA GLU A 70 -10.03 -6.15 9.32
C GLU A 70 -10.57 -7.06 8.22
N SER A 71 -9.68 -7.74 7.47
CA SER A 71 -10.11 -8.75 6.50
C SER A 71 -10.81 -9.92 7.17
N LYS A 72 -10.34 -10.36 8.34
CA LYS A 72 -11.03 -11.39 9.14
C LYS A 72 -12.39 -10.91 9.61
N ARG A 73 -12.48 -9.68 10.14
CA ARG A 73 -13.73 -9.07 10.60
C ARG A 73 -14.79 -8.97 9.49
N LEU A 74 -14.38 -8.59 8.28
CA LEU A 74 -15.28 -8.37 7.14
C LEU A 74 -15.45 -9.60 6.22
N GLY A 75 -14.79 -10.73 6.52
CA GLY A 75 -14.84 -11.94 5.70
C GLY A 75 -14.17 -11.79 4.33
N LEU A 76 -13.15 -10.93 4.20
CA LEU A 76 -12.38 -10.74 2.96
C LEU A 76 -11.35 -11.87 2.79
N ARG A 77 -11.55 -12.73 1.79
CA ARG A 77 -10.72 -13.93 1.57
C ARG A 77 -9.31 -13.65 1.04
N PHE A 78 -9.13 -12.61 0.23
CA PHE A 78 -7.89 -12.37 -0.53
C PHE A 78 -6.95 -11.32 0.10
N PHE A 79 -6.89 -11.27 1.44
CA PHE A 79 -6.09 -10.25 2.15
C PHE A 79 -4.58 -10.35 1.85
N TRP A 80 -4.07 -11.56 1.57
CA TRP A 80 -2.67 -11.79 1.23
C TRP A 80 -2.23 -11.06 -0.04
N VAL A 81 -3.16 -10.72 -0.93
CA VAL A 81 -2.84 -10.02 -2.19
C VAL A 81 -2.28 -8.65 -1.85
N TYR A 82 -2.84 -7.95 -0.87
CA TYR A 82 -2.33 -6.64 -0.46
C TYR A 82 -0.94 -6.73 0.19
N ILE A 83 -0.61 -7.85 0.84
CA ILE A 83 0.74 -8.10 1.35
C ILE A 83 1.71 -8.24 0.19
N LEU A 84 1.38 -9.07 -0.81
CA LEU A 84 2.20 -9.22 -2.01
C LEU A 84 2.35 -7.91 -2.78
N LEU A 85 1.29 -7.11 -2.89
CA LEU A 85 1.35 -5.80 -3.54
C LEU A 85 2.18 -4.79 -2.73
N ALA A 86 2.18 -4.85 -1.40
CA ALA A 86 2.96 -3.93 -0.57
C ALA A 86 4.47 -4.11 -0.79
N PHE A 87 4.94 -5.35 -0.93
CA PHE A 87 6.35 -5.66 -1.16
C PHE A 87 6.74 -5.73 -2.64
N GLY A 88 5.81 -6.11 -3.52
CA GLY A 88 6.08 -6.26 -4.96
C GLY A 88 5.83 -4.99 -5.77
N ILE A 89 4.95 -4.10 -5.31
CA ILE A 89 4.65 -2.83 -5.98
C ILE A 89 5.05 -1.66 -5.08
N ALA A 90 4.28 -1.40 -4.03
CA ALA A 90 4.55 -0.39 -3.02
C ALA A 90 3.45 -0.44 -1.94
N PHE A 91 3.81 -0.19 -0.69
CA PHE A 91 2.84 -0.02 0.40
C PHE A 91 1.88 1.16 0.13
N ALA A 92 2.37 2.25 -0.46
CA ALA A 92 1.58 3.42 -0.85
C ALA A 92 0.49 3.12 -1.89
N PHE A 93 0.62 2.04 -2.65
CA PHE A 93 -0.45 1.54 -3.54
C PHE A 93 -1.36 0.53 -2.82
N ALA A 94 -0.74 -0.47 -2.19
CA ALA A 94 -1.44 -1.62 -1.63
C ALA A 94 -2.43 -1.24 -0.52
N PHE A 95 -2.03 -0.32 0.36
CA PHE A 95 -2.87 0.09 1.48
C PHE A 95 -4.12 0.88 1.07
N PRO A 96 -4.03 1.94 0.23
CA PRO A 96 -5.23 2.59 -0.31
C PRO A 96 -6.10 1.67 -1.16
N LEU A 97 -5.52 0.74 -1.92
CA LEU A 97 -6.32 -0.26 -2.66
C LEU A 97 -7.11 -1.17 -1.71
N PHE A 98 -6.51 -1.60 -0.60
CA PHE A 98 -7.25 -2.32 0.43
C PHE A 98 -8.40 -1.49 1.00
N LEU A 99 -8.15 -0.21 1.34
CA LEU A 99 -9.18 0.71 1.83
C LEU A 99 -10.34 0.85 0.84
N PHE A 100 -10.04 0.92 -0.46
CA PHE A 100 -11.05 0.96 -1.52
C PHE A 100 -11.97 -0.27 -1.51
N VAL A 101 -11.39 -1.48 -1.45
CA VAL A 101 -12.15 -2.74 -1.44
C VAL A 101 -12.92 -2.88 -0.13
N ARG A 102 -12.28 -2.56 1.00
CA ARG A 102 -12.91 -2.52 2.32
C ARG A 102 -14.14 -1.62 2.33
N GLN A 103 -14.02 -0.40 1.81
CA GLN A 103 -15.13 0.54 1.77
C GLN A 103 -16.27 0.04 0.89
N GLY A 104 -15.97 -0.61 -0.23
CA GLY A 104 -16.98 -1.25 -1.06
C GLY A 104 -17.74 -2.38 -0.34
N LYS A 105 -17.06 -3.14 0.52
CA LYS A 105 -17.70 -4.18 1.34
C LYS A 105 -18.63 -3.58 2.39
N LEU A 106 -18.21 -2.51 3.07
CA LEU A 106 -19.03 -1.80 4.04
C LEU A 106 -20.29 -1.20 3.39
N GLU A 107 -20.12 -0.50 2.25
CA GLU A 107 -21.25 0.04 1.47
C GLU A 107 -22.26 -1.04 1.04
N ALA A 108 -21.79 -2.26 0.78
CA ALA A 108 -22.67 -3.38 0.43
C ALA A 108 -23.41 -3.94 1.65
N MET A 109 -22.77 -3.93 2.82
CA MET A 109 -23.37 -4.37 4.08
C MET A 109 -24.45 -3.40 4.57
N ASP A 110 -24.22 -2.09 4.44
CA ASP A 110 -25.18 -1.05 4.85
C ASP A 110 -26.47 -1.05 4.00
N LYS A 111 -26.42 -1.61 2.79
CA LYS A 111 -27.57 -1.72 1.89
C LYS A 111 -28.44 -2.95 2.15
N LEU A 112 -27.98 -3.90 2.97
CA LEU A 112 -28.79 -5.05 3.33
C LEU A 112 -29.87 -4.59 4.33
N PRO A 113 -31.14 -5.00 4.16
CA PRO A 113 -32.15 -4.74 5.17
C PRO A 113 -31.70 -5.34 6.52
N PRO A 114 -32.01 -4.69 7.66
CA PRO A 114 -31.67 -5.24 8.96
C PRO A 114 -32.26 -6.66 9.09
N GLN A 115 -31.43 -7.61 9.52
CA GLN A 115 -31.85 -8.99 9.81
C GLN A 115 -32.68 -9.05 11.09
#